data_AF-A0A7J5VV49-F1
#
_entry.id   AF-A0A7J5VV49-F1
#
_cell.length_a   1.000
_cell.length_b   1.000
_cell.length_c   1.000
_cell.angle_alpha   90.00
_cell.angle_beta   90.00
_cell.angle_gamma   90.00
#
_symmetry.space_group_name_H-M   'P 1'
#
loop_
_entity.id
_entity.type
_entity.pdbx_description
1 polymer ?
#
loop_
_entity_poly.entity_id
_entity_poly.type
_entity_poly.pdbx_seq_one_letter_code
_entity_poly.pdbx_strand_id
1 'polypeptide(L)'
;MDEIRLLLETQLLFTLFLTIALGYLVGEINIKGFSLGSGAVLFVGLAVGGFAPKAAPPALLGTLGLLLFLYGVGVQYGAQFFKGLTSAEGLKANAAAALGVIWCRVCSHGPGSFGRYSS
;
A
#
# COMPACT_ATOMS: atom_id res chain seq x y z
N MET A 1 -4.49 -7.44 -27.16
CA MET A 1 -4.26 -7.43 -25.69
C MET A 1 -4.06 -8.83 -25.16
N ASP A 2 -4.71 -9.83 -25.75
CA ASP A 2 -4.61 -11.23 -25.31
C ASP A 2 -3.21 -11.84 -25.55
N GLU A 3 -2.52 -11.44 -26.61
CA GLU A 3 -1.12 -11.83 -26.85
C GLU A 3 -0.17 -11.42 -25.71
N ILE A 4 -0.35 -10.19 -25.20
CA ILE A 4 0.45 -9.68 -24.08
C ILE A 4 0.14 -10.48 -22.82
N ARG A 5 -1.14 -10.74 -22.55
CA ARG A 5 -1.55 -11.59 -21.42
C ARG A 5 -0.93 -12.99 -21.52
N LEU A 6 -0.99 -13.60 -22.70
CA LEU A 6 -0.46 -14.94 -22.94
C LEU A 6 1.05 -15.00 -22.72
N LEU A 7 1.80 -13.97 -23.15
CA LEU A 7 3.23 -13.84 -22.85
C LEU A 7 3.47 -13.80 -21.33
N LEU A 8 2.76 -12.92 -20.61
CA LEU A 8 2.95 -12.77 -19.16
C LEU A 8 2.60 -14.05 -18.39
N GLU A 9 1.57 -14.78 -18.82
CA GLU A 9 1.12 -16.02 -18.18
C GLU A 9 2.05 -17.21 -18.49
N THR A 10 2.70 -17.22 -19.65
CA THR A 10 3.61 -18.30 -20.05
C THR A 10 5.01 -18.12 -19.44
N GLN A 11 5.46 -16.88 -19.27
CA GLN A 11 6.81 -16.56 -18.79
C GLN A 11 6.79 -15.86 -17.42
N LEU A 12 6.50 -16.63 -16.38
CA LEU A 12 6.38 -16.17 -14.99
C LEU A 12 7.62 -15.42 -14.47
N LEU A 13 8.82 -15.91 -14.77
CA LEU A 13 10.08 -15.24 -14.38
C LEU A 13 10.23 -13.89 -15.08
N PHE A 14 9.91 -13.81 -16.37
CA PHE A 14 9.93 -12.55 -17.11
C PHE A 14 8.94 -11.55 -16.49
N THR A 15 7.71 -12.00 -16.21
CA THR A 15 6.69 -11.17 -15.56
C THR A 15 7.15 -10.66 -14.19
N LEU A 16 7.83 -11.50 -13.40
CA LEU A 16 8.38 -11.09 -12.11
C LEU A 16 9.43 -9.97 -12.27
N PHE A 17 10.42 -10.16 -13.13
CA PHE A 17 11.46 -9.15 -13.36
C PHE A 17 10.89 -7.87 -13.97
N LEU A 18 9.94 -7.98 -14.90
CA LEU A 18 9.24 -6.85 -15.49
C LEU A 18 8.47 -6.06 -14.44
N THR A 19 7.76 -6.77 -13.55
CA THR A 19 7.01 -6.17 -12.44
C THR A 19 7.94 -5.42 -11.49
N ILE A 20 9.09 -6.02 -11.13
CA ILE A 20 10.09 -5.38 -10.26
C ILE A 20 10.68 -4.15 -10.94
N ALA A 21 11.06 -4.24 -12.21
CA ALA A 21 11.66 -3.14 -12.96
C ALA A 21 10.68 -1.97 -13.13
N LEU A 22 9.44 -2.23 -13.54
CA LEU A 22 8.40 -1.22 -13.64
C LEU A 22 8.05 -0.62 -12.27
N GLY A 23 7.97 -1.47 -11.25
CA GLY A 23 7.74 -1.05 -9.87
C GLY A 23 8.80 -0.10 -9.35
N TYR A 24 10.07 -0.41 -9.60
CA TYR A 24 11.19 0.44 -9.20
C TYR A 24 11.19 1.76 -9.98
N LEU A 25 11.01 1.70 -11.31
CA LEU A 25 10.91 2.89 -12.16
C LEU A 25 9.79 3.82 -11.69
N VAL A 26 8.60 3.28 -11.43
CA VAL A 26 7.46 4.06 -10.91
C VAL A 26 7.73 4.55 -9.48
N GLY A 27 8.41 3.76 -8.66
CA GLY A 27 8.77 4.12 -7.29
C GLY A 27 9.72 5.30 -7.21
N GLU A 28 10.66 5.40 -8.16
CA GLU A 28 11.64 6.49 -8.21
C GLU A 28 11.05 7.81 -8.71
N ILE A 29 9.90 7.78 -9.42
CA ILE A 29 9.21 8.99 -9.86
C ILE A 29 8.87 9.84 -8.64
N ASN A 30 9.54 10.99 -8.55
CA ASN A 30 9.30 11.97 -7.51
C ASN A 30 8.32 13.03 -8.02
N ILE A 31 7.18 13.16 -7.35
CA ILE A 31 6.18 14.19 -7.63
C ILE A 31 6.13 15.11 -6.41
N LYS A 32 6.56 16.37 -6.57
CA LYS A 32 6.51 17.41 -5.52
C LYS A 32 7.18 17.01 -4.20
N GLY A 33 8.30 16.28 -4.27
CA GLY A 33 9.03 15.81 -3.08
C GLY A 33 8.52 14.48 -2.52
N PHE A 34 7.42 13.92 -3.06
CA PHE A 34 6.89 12.62 -2.67
C PHE A 34 7.32 11.55 -3.68
N SER A 35 7.84 10.43 -3.20
CA SER A 35 8.17 9.22 -3.97
C SER A 35 7.56 8.03 -3.25
N LEU A 36 6.99 7.08 -4.02
CA LEU A 36 6.44 5.85 -3.45
C LEU A 36 7.52 4.87 -2.98
N GLY A 37 8.77 5.06 -3.42
CA GLY A 37 9.90 4.22 -3.08
C GLY A 37 9.67 2.74 -3.43
N SER A 38 10.20 1.84 -2.61
CA SER A 38 10.07 0.38 -2.80
C SER A 38 8.63 -0.14 -2.72
N GLY A 39 7.72 0.62 -2.10
CA GLY A 39 6.30 0.26 -2.01
C GLY A 39 5.59 0.22 -3.38
N ALA A 40 6.06 1.00 -4.36
CA ALA A 40 5.51 1.01 -5.72
C ALA A 40 5.54 -0.37 -6.39
N VAL A 41 6.54 -1.20 -6.06
CA VAL A 41 6.68 -2.55 -6.60
C VAL A 41 5.48 -3.44 -6.25
N LEU A 42 4.92 -3.30 -5.04
CA LEU A 42 3.71 -4.04 -4.62
C LEU A 42 2.47 -3.60 -5.40
N PHE A 43 2.31 -2.29 -5.62
CA PHE A 43 1.19 -1.75 -6.38
C PHE A 43 1.25 -2.17 -7.86
N VAL A 44 2.44 -2.13 -8.46
CA VAL A 44 2.64 -2.62 -9.84
C VAL A 44 2.37 -4.12 -9.91
N GLY A 45 2.83 -4.91 -8.95
CA GLY A 45 2.52 -6.35 -8.87
C GLY A 45 1.02 -6.62 -8.76
N LEU A 46 0.29 -5.83 -7.98
CA LEU A 46 -1.17 -5.95 -7.88
C LEU A 46 -1.85 -5.59 -9.22
N ALA A 47 -1.40 -4.53 -9.90
CA ALA A 47 -1.92 -4.13 -11.19
C ALA A 47 -1.67 -5.20 -12.27
N VAL A 48 -0.45 -5.75 -12.32
CA VAL A 48 -0.09 -6.84 -13.23
C VAL A 48 -0.91 -8.11 -12.93
N GLY A 49 -1.07 -8.48 -11.65
CA GLY A 49 -1.88 -9.61 -11.24
C GLY A 49 -3.38 -9.44 -11.57
N GLY A 50 -3.91 -8.22 -11.48
CA GLY A 50 -5.27 -7.90 -11.93
C GLY A 50 -5.42 -7.98 -13.46
N PHE A 51 -4.38 -7.64 -14.22
CA PHE A 51 -4.38 -7.68 -15.68
C PHE A 51 -4.16 -9.09 -16.27
N ALA A 52 -3.31 -9.91 -15.64
CA ALA A 52 -2.94 -11.26 -16.03
C ALA A 52 -2.96 -12.21 -14.81
N PRO A 53 -4.13 -12.72 -14.39
CA PRO A 53 -4.30 -13.47 -13.15
C PRO A 53 -3.51 -14.78 -13.06
N LYS A 54 -3.18 -15.41 -14.20
CA LYS A 54 -2.39 -16.65 -14.20
C LYS A 54 -0.89 -16.41 -14.21
N ALA A 55 -0.44 -15.15 -14.24
CA ALA A 55 0.98 -14.79 -14.18
C ALA A 55 1.55 -14.82 -12.76
N ALA A 56 0.85 -15.46 -11.81
CA ALA A 56 1.26 -15.57 -10.43
C ALA A 56 2.50 -16.49 -10.30
N PRO A 57 3.63 -15.98 -9.78
CA PRO A 57 4.81 -16.81 -9.56
C PRO A 57 4.53 -17.87 -8.48
N PRO A 58 5.39 -18.90 -8.35
CA PRO A 58 5.26 -19.90 -7.30
C PRO A 58 5.07 -19.26 -5.93
N ALA A 59 4.13 -19.77 -5.11
CA ALA A 59 3.71 -19.16 -3.85
C ALA A 59 4.88 -18.81 -2.91
N LEU A 60 5.95 -19.62 -2.93
CA LEU A 60 7.18 -19.37 -2.18
C LEU A 60 7.79 -18.00 -2.47
N LEU A 61 7.83 -17.57 -3.74
CA LEU A 61 8.40 -16.27 -4.13
C LEU A 61 7.57 -15.10 -3.59
N GLY A 62 6.24 -15.22 -3.65
CA GLY A 62 5.34 -14.22 -3.08
C GLY A 62 5.53 -14.07 -1.57
N THR A 63 5.59 -15.21 -0.85
CA THR A 63 5.85 -15.23 0.60
C THR A 63 7.21 -14.63 0.95
N LEU A 64 8.27 -15.04 0.24
CA LEU A 64 9.61 -14.50 0.47
C LEU A 64 9.68 -12.99 0.20
N GLY A 65 9.11 -12.52 -0.91
CA GLY A 65 9.08 -11.10 -1.25
C GLY A 65 8.34 -10.27 -0.20
N LEU A 66 7.18 -10.74 0.26
CA LEU A 66 6.41 -10.08 1.31
C LEU A 66 7.16 -10.06 2.64
N LEU A 67 7.80 -11.16 3.03
CA LEU A 67 8.59 -11.24 4.26
C LEU A 67 9.79 -10.29 4.23
N LEU A 68 10.55 -10.27 3.13
CA LEU A 68 11.70 -9.38 2.97
C LEU A 68 11.27 -7.90 2.96
N PHE A 69 10.18 -7.57 2.28
CA PHE A 69 9.61 -6.22 2.27
C PHE A 69 9.15 -5.79 3.66
N LEU A 70 8.34 -6.61 4.33
CA LEU A 70 7.82 -6.32 5.67
C LEU A 70 8.94 -6.20 6.69
N TYR A 71 9.94 -7.08 6.63
CA TYR A 71 11.14 -7.00 7.46
C TYR A 71 11.90 -5.68 7.24
N GLY A 72 12.15 -5.32 5.97
CA GLY A 72 12.83 -4.07 5.63
C GLY A 72 12.08 -2.83 6.12
N VAL A 73 10.76 -2.75 5.89
CA VAL A 73 9.89 -1.67 6.41
C VAL A 73 9.92 -1.64 7.94
N GLY A 74 9.85 -2.80 8.58
CA GLY A 74 9.92 -2.94 10.04
C GLY A 74 11.23 -2.41 10.62
N VAL A 75 12.37 -2.71 9.97
CA VAL A 75 13.68 -2.21 10.40
C VAL A 75 13.83 -0.71 10.16
N GLN A 76 13.40 -0.21 8.99
CA GLN A 76 13.55 1.22 8.64
C GLN A 76 12.66 2.13 9.49
N TYR A 77 11.40 1.76 9.70
CA TYR A 77 10.40 2.64 10.31
C TYR A 77 9.97 2.20 11.71
N GLY A 78 10.37 1.01 12.17
CA GLY A 78 9.90 0.45 13.45
C GLY A 78 10.25 1.31 14.65
N ALA A 79 11.53 1.74 14.79
CA ALA A 79 11.93 2.57 15.92
C ALA A 79 11.18 3.91 15.96
N GLN A 80 10.98 4.54 14.79
CA GLN A 80 10.25 5.80 14.68
C GLN A 80 8.76 5.62 15.00
N PHE A 81 8.15 4.51 14.57
CA PHE A 81 6.78 4.16 14.91
C PHE A 81 6.60 3.97 16.42
N PHE A 82 7.46 3.18 17.07
CA PHE A 82 7.40 2.98 18.52
C PHE A 82 7.65 4.29 19.29
N LYS A 83 8.58 5.12 18.84
CA LYS A 83 8.79 6.47 19.41
C LYS A 83 7.54 7.33 19.28
N GLY A 84 6.83 7.27 18.16
CA GLY A 84 5.55 7.96 17.98
C GLY A 84 4.43 7.44 18.88
N LEU A 85 4.49 6.19 19.34
CA LEU A 85 3.52 5.62 20.27
C LEU A 85 3.83 5.93 21.74
N THR A 86 5.11 5.98 22.11
CA THR A 86 5.52 6.09 23.53
C THR A 86 5.96 7.49 23.96
N SER A 87 6.36 8.36 23.03
CA SER A 87 6.78 9.73 23.36
C SER A 87 5.61 10.59 23.85
N ALA A 88 5.92 11.59 24.68
CA ALA A 88 4.92 12.53 25.18
C ALA A 88 4.27 13.34 24.04
N GLU A 89 5.05 13.77 23.05
CA GLU A 89 4.50 14.44 21.85
C GLU A 89 3.65 13.48 21.00
N GLY A 90 4.14 12.25 20.80
CA GLY A 90 3.43 11.22 20.04
C GLY A 90 2.09 10.84 20.67
N LEU A 91 2.05 10.68 22.00
CA LEU A 91 0.82 10.39 22.72
C LEU A 91 -0.19 11.54 22.61
N LYS A 92 0.25 12.81 22.68
CA LYS A 92 -0.61 13.98 22.45
C LYS A 92 -1.16 14.00 21.02
N ALA A 93 -0.32 13.72 20.03
CA ALA A 93 -0.74 13.65 18.63
C ALA A 93 -1.76 12.51 18.40
N ASN A 94 -1.51 11.32 18.97
CA ASN A 94 -2.41 10.18 18.86
C ASN A 94 -3.75 10.44 19.58
N ALA A 95 -3.73 11.09 20.74
CA ALA A 95 -4.94 11.49 21.45
C ALA A 95 -5.74 12.53 20.64
N ALA A 96 -5.07 13.52 20.04
CA ALA A 96 -5.72 14.51 19.18
C ALA A 96 -6.35 13.85 17.93
N ALA A 97 -5.65 12.90 17.31
CA ALA A 97 -6.19 12.12 16.19
C ALA A 97 -7.41 11.30 16.60
N ALA A 98 -7.36 10.61 17.75
CA ALA A 98 -8.49 9.83 18.27
C ALA A 98 -9.71 10.70 18.57
N LEU A 99 -9.51 11.84 19.24
CA LEU A 99 -10.58 12.81 19.50
C LEU A 99 -11.14 13.38 18.19
N GLY A 100 -10.30 13.66 17.20
CA GLY A 100 -10.72 14.12 15.87
C GLY A 100 -11.60 13.10 15.14
N VAL A 101 -11.24 11.81 15.17
CA VAL A 101 -12.05 10.74 14.55
C VAL A 101 -13.39 10.56 15.28
N ILE A 102 -13.39 10.59 16.62
CA ILE A 102 -14.62 10.52 17.42
C ILE A 102 -15.50 11.73 17.13
N TRP A 103 -14.92 12.93 17.04
CA TRP A 103 -15.63 14.15 16.71
C TRP A 103 -16.26 14.08 15.32
N CYS A 104 -15.51 13.63 14.30
CA CYS A 104 -16.03 13.41 12.95
C CYS A 104 -17.22 12.44 12.95
N ARG A 105 -17.12 11.33 13.71
CA ARG A 105 -18.21 10.37 13.89
C ARG A 105 -19.45 11.01 14.53
N VAL A 106 -19.27 11.82 15.58
CA VAL A 106 -20.37 12.52 16.26
C VAL A 106 -21.04 13.54 15.34
N CYS A 107 -20.27 14.34 14.59
CA CYS A 107 -20.82 15.30 13.63
C CYS A 107 -21.57 14.62 12.47
N SER A 108 -21.09 13.46 12.01
CA SER A 108 -21.77 12.67 10.97
C SER A 108 -23.11 12.09 11.45
N HIS A 109 -23.25 11.79 12.74
CA HIS A 109 -24.46 11.26 13.39
C HIS A 109 -25.25 12.30 14.21
N GLY A 110 -24.95 13.59 14.06
CA GLY A 110 -25.68 14.65 14.75
C GLY A 110 -27.18 14.63 14.37
N PRO A 111 -28.08 15.07 15.28
CA PRO A 111 -29.55 14.88 15.20
C PRO A 111 -30.27 15.56 14.01
N GLY A 112 -29.55 16.03 12.98
CA GLY A 112 -30.09 16.67 11.78
C GLY A 112 -29.67 16.07 10.44
N SER A 113 -28.97 14.93 10.38
CA SER A 113 -28.52 14.32 9.11
C SER A 113 -29.47 13.24 8.53
N PHE A 114 -30.47 12.78 9.30
CA PHE A 114 -31.40 11.73 8.86
C PHE A 114 -32.45 12.18 7.84
N GLY A 115 -32.68 13.49 7.68
CA GLY A 115 -33.72 14.05 6.81
C GLY A 115 -33.30 14.40 5.37
N ARG A 116 -32.05 14.11 4.95
CA ARG A 116 -31.50 14.56 3.65
C ARG A 116 -31.15 13.46 2.64
N TYR A 117 -31.41 12.19 2.97
CA TYR A 117 -31.11 11.05 2.09
C TYR A 117 -32.38 10.31 1.60
N SER A 118 -33.56 10.94 1.67
CA SER A 118 -34.79 10.44 1.04
C SER A 118 -35.36 11.46 0.06
N SER A 119 -34.84 11.49 -1.15
CA SER A 119 -35.48 12.07 -2.34
C SER A 119 -34.93 11.38 -3.58
#